data_AF-A0AB39TD19-F1
#
_entry.id   AF-A0AB39TD19-F1
#
_cell.length_a   1.000
_cell.length_b   1.000
_cell.length_c   1.000
_cell.angle_alpha   90.00
_cell.angle_beta   90.00
_cell.angle_gamma   90.00
#
_symmetry.space_group_name_H-M   'P 1'
#
loop_
_entity.id
_entity.type
_entity.pdbx_description
1 polymer ?
#
loop_
_entity_poly.entity_id
_entity_poly.type
_entity_poly.pdbx_seq_one_letter_code
_entity_poly.pdbx_strand_id
1 'polypeptide(L)'
;MAVDRALEPAGAIVAGVHQDHGGDELIRTMAPVITELKQMVSQRLNNSDLSAATAMALFRAHLAFAGATVWSLAEYEFEDGFYRVDCPHCSLGITIAIGSYVSGRAYTSRRG
;
A
#
# COMPACT_ATOMS: atom_id res chain seq x y z
N MET A 1 2.99 1.06 18.70
CA MET A 1 1.90 2.00 19.10
C MET A 1 2.16 3.45 18.68
N ALA A 2 3.21 4.14 19.17
CA ALA A 2 3.43 5.56 18.80
C ALA A 2 3.89 5.74 17.33
N VAL A 3 4.82 4.89 16.87
CA VAL A 3 5.29 4.87 15.47
C VAL A 3 4.16 4.51 14.51
N ASP A 4 3.36 3.49 14.86
CA ASP A 4 2.21 3.05 14.06
C ASP A 4 1.21 4.20 13.79
N ARG A 5 0.91 5.00 14.82
CA ARG A 5 0.04 6.18 14.72
C ARG A 5 0.61 7.31 13.87
N ALA A 6 1.94 7.38 13.71
CA ALA A 6 2.59 8.44 12.93
C ALA A 6 2.73 8.05 11.44
N LEU A 7 2.85 6.76 11.13
CA LEU A 7 3.04 6.27 9.77
C LEU A 7 1.78 6.41 8.90
N GLU A 8 0.59 6.21 9.47
CA GLU A 8 -0.68 6.42 8.77
C GLU A 8 -0.84 7.88 8.26
N PRO A 9 -0.76 8.92 9.10
CA PRO A 9 -0.88 10.30 8.63
C PRO A 9 0.29 10.70 7.72
N ALA A 10 1.50 10.17 7.93
CA ALA A 10 2.62 10.39 7.01
C ALA A 10 2.32 9.85 5.61
N GLY A 11 1.70 8.67 5.51
CA GLY A 11 1.22 8.10 4.24
C GLY A 11 0.19 8.99 3.57
N ALA A 12 -0.80 9.48 4.32
CA ALA A 12 -1.82 10.38 3.80
C ALA A 12 -1.24 11.70 3.26
N ILE A 13 -0.24 12.28 3.94
CA ILE A 13 0.46 13.49 3.49
C ILE A 13 1.19 13.22 2.17
N VAL A 14 1.98 12.14 2.09
CA VAL A 14 2.73 11.81 0.86
C VAL A 14 1.78 11.54 -0.31
N ALA A 15 0.66 10.87 -0.05
CA ALA A 15 -0.38 10.66 -1.06
C ALA A 15 -0.96 11.99 -1.55
N GLY A 16 -1.29 12.91 -0.64
CA GLY A 16 -1.78 14.25 -0.99
C GLY A 16 -0.79 15.05 -1.84
N VAL A 17 0.49 15.07 -1.48
CA VAL A 17 1.53 15.79 -2.23
C VAL A 17 1.69 15.24 -3.65
N HIS A 18 1.58 13.92 -3.85
CA HIS A 18 1.62 13.31 -5.19
C HIS A 18 0.44 13.68 -6.09
N GLN A 19 -0.66 14.24 -5.53
CA GLN A 19 -1.80 14.71 -6.32
C GLN A 19 -1.70 16.20 -6.67
N ASP A 20 -0.80 16.94 -6.02
CA ASP A 20 -0.66 18.38 -6.20
C ASP A 20 0.16 18.74 -7.45
N HIS A 21 -0.35 19.67 -8.25
CA HIS A 21 0.37 20.19 -9.42
C HIS A 21 1.54 21.06 -8.96
N GLY A 22 2.75 20.51 -9.04
CA GLY A 22 3.98 21.13 -8.52
C GLY A 22 4.60 20.40 -7.32
N GLY A 23 3.95 19.32 -6.84
CA GLY A 23 4.47 18.49 -5.76
C GLY A 23 5.76 17.72 -6.11
N ASP A 24 6.07 17.54 -7.39
CA ASP A 24 7.20 16.72 -7.86
C ASP A 24 8.56 17.18 -7.31
N GLU A 25 8.78 18.49 -7.20
CA GLU A 25 10.02 19.04 -6.64
C GLU A 25 10.16 18.70 -5.15
N LEU A 26 9.04 18.81 -4.41
CA LEU A 26 8.99 18.49 -3.00
C LEU A 26 9.19 16.99 -2.78
N ILE A 27 8.55 16.14 -3.59
CA ILE A 27 8.75 14.68 -3.57
C ILE A 27 10.21 14.33 -3.85
N ARG A 28 10.82 14.95 -4.87
CA ARG A 28 12.23 14.73 -5.19
C ARG A 28 13.15 15.13 -4.03
N THR A 29 12.89 16.29 -3.43
CA THR A 29 13.67 16.78 -2.28
C THR A 29 13.51 15.88 -1.06
N MET A 30 12.30 15.35 -0.82
CA MET A 30 11.97 14.50 0.32
C MET A 30 12.19 13.01 0.06
N ALA A 31 12.66 12.60 -1.12
CA ALA A 31 12.83 11.20 -1.49
C ALA A 31 13.63 10.36 -0.47
N PRO A 32 14.70 10.86 0.19
CA PRO A 32 15.38 10.12 1.25
C PRO A 32 14.49 9.85 2.46
N VAL A 33 13.69 10.83 2.88
CA VAL A 33 12.75 10.71 4.01
C VAL A 33 11.62 9.75 3.67
N ILE A 34 11.06 9.85 2.47
CA ILE A 34 10.01 8.92 2.00
C ILE A 34 10.56 7.48 1.96
N THR A 35 11.83 7.31 1.56
CA THR A 35 12.50 6.01 1.57
C THR A 35 12.63 5.44 3.00
N GLU A 36 13.00 6.26 3.97
CA GLU A 36 13.09 5.86 5.38
C GLU A 36 11.71 5.46 5.93
N LEU A 37 10.67 6.27 5.68
CA LEU A 37 9.30 5.96 6.06
C LEU A 37 8.81 4.64 5.44
N LYS A 38 9.15 4.40 4.17
CA LYS A 38 8.85 3.13 3.48
C LYS A 38 9.52 1.95 4.18
N GLN A 39 10.78 2.09 4.61
CA GLN A 39 11.48 1.03 5.34
C GLN A 39 10.82 0.76 6.70
N MET A 40 10.51 1.81 7.45
CA MET A 40 9.85 1.70 8.76
C MET A 40 8.50 0.98 8.66
N VAL A 41 7.67 1.35 7.69
CA VAL A 41 6.36 0.70 7.50
C VAL A 41 6.49 -0.74 7.02
N SER A 42 7.49 -1.04 6.17
CA SER A 42 7.78 -2.41 5.70
C SER A 42 8.17 -3.31 6.86
N GLN A 43 9.06 -2.82 7.74
CA GLN A 43 9.46 -3.54 8.94
C GLN A 43 8.26 -3.79 9.86
N ARG A 44 7.41 -2.78 10.04
CA ARG A 44 6.23 -2.91 10.91
C ARG A 44 5.21 -3.92 10.37
N LEU A 45 4.97 -3.94 9.06
CA LEU A 45 4.07 -4.89 8.39
C LEU A 45 4.55 -6.35 8.49
N ASN A 46 5.86 -6.57 8.64
CA ASN A 46 6.42 -7.91 8.83
C ASN A 46 6.24 -8.46 10.27
N ASN A 47 5.78 -7.63 11.21
CA ASN A 47 5.50 -8.08 12.57
C ASN A 47 4.11 -8.71 12.67
N SER A 48 3.98 -9.78 13.44
CA SER A 48 2.76 -10.60 13.56
C SER A 48 1.72 -10.09 14.58
N ASP A 49 1.96 -8.95 15.24
CA ASP A 49 1.15 -8.40 16.33
C ASP A 49 0.15 -7.32 15.89
N LEU A 50 -0.05 -7.13 14.58
CA LEU A 50 -0.95 -6.11 14.05
C LEU A 50 -2.40 -6.58 14.04
N SER A 51 -3.31 -5.72 14.49
CA SER A 51 -4.72 -5.87 14.14
C SER A 51 -4.91 -5.65 12.64
N ALA A 52 -5.96 -6.24 12.05
CA ALA A 52 -6.27 -6.09 10.62
C ALA A 52 -6.42 -4.62 10.21
N ALA A 53 -7.09 -3.81 11.04
CA ALA A 53 -7.27 -2.37 10.79
C ALA A 53 -5.92 -1.62 10.74
N THR A 54 -5.01 -1.90 11.69
CA THR A 54 -3.69 -1.28 11.70
C THR A 54 -2.82 -1.76 10.54
N ALA A 55 -2.85 -3.06 10.22
CA ALA A 55 -2.15 -3.60 9.06
C ALA A 55 -2.63 -2.93 7.77
N MET A 56 -3.93 -2.67 7.63
CA MET A 56 -4.49 -2.00 6.47
C MET A 56 -4.05 -0.53 6.36
N ALA A 57 -4.09 0.21 7.48
CA ALA A 57 -3.61 1.59 7.52
C ALA A 57 -2.13 1.69 7.12
N LEU A 58 -1.29 0.79 7.64
CA LEU A 58 0.14 0.73 7.31
C LEU A 58 0.38 0.27 5.87
N PHE A 59 -0.43 -0.64 5.33
CA PHE A 59 -0.34 -1.04 3.93
C PHE A 59 -0.64 0.12 2.98
N ARG A 60 -1.69 0.91 3.25
CA ARG A 60 -1.98 2.13 2.48
C ARG A 60 -0.84 3.14 2.56
N ALA A 61 -0.25 3.33 3.74
CA ALA A 61 0.93 4.18 3.90
C ALA A 61 2.13 3.65 3.08
N HIS A 62 2.36 2.34 3.05
CA HIS A 62 3.39 1.72 2.23
C HIS A 62 3.21 1.98 0.74
N LEU A 63 1.96 1.90 0.25
CA LEU A 63 1.62 2.23 -1.14
C LEU A 63 1.87 3.72 -1.45
N ALA A 64 1.50 4.62 -0.53
CA ALA A 64 1.75 6.05 -0.68
C ALA A 64 3.25 6.35 -0.80
N PHE A 65 4.08 5.75 0.06
CA PHE A 65 5.54 5.93 0.01
C PHE A 65 6.19 5.25 -1.21
N ALA A 66 5.51 4.30 -1.85
CA ALA A 66 5.92 3.71 -3.11
C ALA A 66 5.49 4.53 -4.35
N GLY A 67 4.81 5.67 -4.16
CA GLY A 67 4.24 6.47 -5.25
C GLY A 67 3.00 5.86 -5.90
N ALA A 68 2.44 4.79 -5.32
CA ALA A 68 1.22 4.13 -5.79
C ALA A 68 -0.03 4.86 -5.26
N THR A 69 -0.10 6.18 -5.46
CA THR A 69 -1.04 7.08 -4.79
C THR A 69 -2.50 6.77 -5.05
N VAL A 70 -2.84 6.34 -6.27
CA VAL A 70 -4.20 5.90 -6.63
C VAL A 70 -4.63 4.71 -5.75
N TRP A 71 -3.71 3.80 -5.46
CA TRP A 71 -3.96 2.62 -4.63
C TRP A 71 -3.95 2.93 -3.14
N SER A 72 -3.16 3.92 -2.70
CA SER A 72 -3.14 4.32 -1.29
C SER A 72 -4.39 5.07 -0.85
N LEU A 73 -5.02 5.81 -1.77
CA LEU A 73 -6.24 6.59 -1.52
C LEU A 73 -7.53 5.80 -1.72
N ALA A 74 -7.44 4.64 -2.34
CA ALA A 74 -8.61 3.82 -2.53
C ALA A 74 -9.11 3.30 -1.18
N GLU A 75 -10.34 3.69 -0.82
CA GLU A 75 -11.09 3.15 0.31
C GLU A 75 -11.60 1.75 -0.04
N TYR A 76 -10.69 0.82 -0.26
CA TYR A 76 -11.07 -0.58 -0.35
C TYR A 76 -11.26 -1.10 1.08
N GLU A 77 -12.47 -1.56 1.37
CA GLU A 77 -12.67 -2.60 2.37
C GLU A 77 -12.07 -3.88 1.78
N PHE A 78 -10.75 -4.02 1.92
CA PHE A 78 -10.06 -5.24 1.53
C PHE A 78 -10.39 -6.31 2.57
N GLU A 79 -11.56 -6.92 2.41
CA GLU A 79 -11.92 -8.18 3.04
C GLU A 79 -11.03 -9.31 2.49
N ASP A 80 -11.02 -10.44 3.17
CA ASP A 80 -10.33 -11.64 2.68
C ASP A 80 -10.89 -12.02 1.29
N GLY A 81 -10.13 -11.74 0.23
CA GLY A 81 -10.62 -11.87 -1.14
C GLY A 81 -9.57 -11.82 -2.25
N PHE A 82 -10.04 -12.11 -3.46
CA PHE A 82 -9.28 -11.99 -4.70
C PHE A 82 -9.85 -10.84 -5.53
N TYR A 83 -9.05 -9.79 -5.71
CA TYR A 83 -9.41 -8.61 -6.45
C TYR A 83 -8.73 -8.64 -7.82
N ARG A 84 -9.55 -8.66 -8.89
CA ARG A 84 -9.04 -8.52 -10.26
C ARG A 84 -9.06 -7.06 -10.64
N VAL A 85 -7.89 -6.54 -10.98
CA VAL A 85 -7.72 -5.16 -11.42
C VAL A 85 -6.80 -5.12 -12.62
N ASP A 86 -7.08 -4.22 -13.56
CA ASP A 86 -6.20 -4.01 -14.70
C ASP A 86 -5.06 -3.09 -14.29
N CYS A 87 -3.84 -3.44 -14.68
CA CYS A 87 -2.70 -2.55 -14.52
C CYS A 87 -2.97 -1.26 -15.29
N PRO A 88 -2.96 -0.07 -14.65
CA PRO A 88 -3.24 1.19 -15.34
C PRO A 88 -2.19 1.56 -16.39
N HIS A 89 -1.01 0.92 -16.38
CA HIS A 89 0.08 1.19 -17.31
C HIS A 89 0.07 0.28 -18.56
N CYS A 90 -0.32 -0.99 -18.42
CA CYS A 90 -0.23 -1.95 -19.52
C CYS A 90 -1.49 -2.80 -19.74
N SER A 91 -2.56 -2.52 -19.00
CA SER A 91 -3.84 -3.25 -19.05
C SER A 91 -3.72 -4.75 -18.79
N LEU A 92 -2.61 -5.20 -18.20
CA LEU A 92 -2.44 -6.58 -17.77
C LEU A 92 -3.35 -6.83 -16.56
N GLY A 93 -4.20 -7.85 -16.63
CA GLY A 93 -5.05 -8.25 -15.50
C GLY A 93 -4.21 -8.79 -14.35
N ILE A 94 -4.19 -8.06 -13.23
CA ILE A 94 -3.53 -8.44 -11.98
C ILE A 94 -4.58 -9.02 -11.04
N THR A 95 -4.22 -10.10 -10.34
CA THR A 95 -5.03 -10.62 -9.21
C THR A 95 -4.30 -10.30 -7.92
N ILE A 96 -4.93 -9.49 -7.08
CA ILE A 96 -4.45 -9.17 -5.73
C ILE A 96 -5.22 -10.05 -4.76
N ALA A 97 -4.51 -10.91 -4.03
CA ALA A 97 -5.08 -11.71 -2.96
C ALA A 97 -4.78 -11.00 -1.63
N ILE A 98 -5.82 -10.64 -0.88
CA ILE A 98 -5.69 -10.01 0.43
C ILE A 98 -6.37 -10.89 1.45
N GLY A 99 -5.65 -11.32 2.48
CA GLY A 99 -6.12 -12.24 3.50
C GLY A 99 -5.05 -13.24 3.94
N SER A 100 -5.38 -14.13 4.87
CA SER A 100 -4.46 -15.15 5.40
C SER A 100 -4.22 -16.31 4.42
N TYR A 101 -3.69 -16.00 3.24
CA TYR A 101 -3.35 -16.98 2.22
C TYR A 101 -1.93 -17.51 2.43
N VAL A 102 -1.81 -18.69 3.04
CA VAL A 102 -0.53 -19.41 3.11
C VAL A 102 -0.04 -19.76 1.70
N SER A 103 1.21 -19.39 1.40
CA SER A 103 1.92 -19.76 0.17
C SER A 103 2.01 -21.29 0.06
N GLY A 104 1.08 -21.89 -0.69
CA GLY A 104 1.01 -23.35 -0.80
C GLY A 104 -0.23 -23.88 -1.50
N ARG A 105 -1.31 -23.10 -1.62
CA ARG A 105 -2.42 -23.44 -2.51
C ARG A 105 -2.29 -22.64 -3.80
N ALA A 106 -1.74 -23.28 -4.82
CA ALA A 106 -1.81 -22.80 -6.18
C ALA A 106 -3.29 -22.65 -6.57
N TYR A 107 -3.78 -21.41 -6.65
CA TYR A 107 -5.10 -21.12 -7.16
C TYR A 107 -5.04 -21.24 -8.68
N THR A 108 -5.50 -22.36 -9.23
CA THR A 108 -5.70 -22.46 -10.68
C THR A 108 -7.01 -21.74 -11.00
N SER A 109 -6.91 -20.53 -11.55
CA SER A 109 -8.09 -19.92 -12.16
C SER A 109 -8.43 -20.71 -13.42
N ARG A 110 -9.42 -21.59 -13.35
CA ARG A 110 -10.01 -22.19 -14.55
C ARG A 110 -10.67 -21.05 -15.35
N ARG A 111 -10.15 -20.77 -16.54
CA ARG A 111 -10.96 -20.16 -17.59
C ARG A 111 -11.72 -21.30 -18.26
N GLY A 112 -13.05 -21.20 -18.32
CA GLY A 112 -13.95 -22.21 -18.91
C GLY A 112 -14.98 -22.67 -17.89
#